data_AF-A0A8T0M0B2-F1
#
_entry.id   AF-A0A8T0M0B2-F1
#
_cell.length_a   1.000
_cell.length_b   1.000
_cell.length_c   1.000
_cell.angle_alpha   90.00
_cell.angle_beta   90.00
_cell.angle_gamma   90.00
#
_symmetry.space_group_name_H-M   'P 1'
#
loop_
_entity.id
_entity.type
_entity.pdbx_description
1 polymer ?
#
loop_
_entity_poly.entity_id
_entity_poly.type
_entity_poly.pdbx_seq_one_letter_code
_entity_poly.pdbx_strand_id
1 'polypeptide(L)'
;WTKDPLETPSPFYVLIETSGSNTDHDMEKLNAYLEDVMGSGVVVDGTVAQDASQARNLFMIREDITVALAARGYVYKYDVSVPIEQYYKIAEETRERLAPMDAKVVCYGHIGDCNVHLNISTLEYDEKVFNALEPFVFEWTSQFRGSISAEHGIGTHKPSYLHLSKSDNAIKLMCQMKNMMDPKGILNPYKVLPVTE
;
A
#
# COMPACT_ATOMS: atom_id res chain seq x y z
N TRP A 1 5.65 3.68 22.29
CA TRP A 1 6.32 3.44 21.00
C TRP A 1 6.96 2.07 21.06
N THR A 2 6.71 1.24 20.06
CA THR A 2 7.22 -0.14 19.96
C THR A 2 8.74 -0.10 19.80
N LYS A 3 9.46 -0.96 20.54
CA LYS A 3 10.92 -1.05 20.46
C LYS A 3 11.31 -1.75 19.15
N ASP A 4 12.39 -1.31 18.52
CA ASP A 4 12.98 -2.04 17.39
C ASP A 4 13.34 -3.47 17.85
N PRO A 5 12.77 -4.51 17.22
CA PRO A 5 13.04 -5.88 17.61
C PRO A 5 14.36 -6.42 17.07
N LEU A 6 15.06 -5.70 16.19
CA LEU A 6 16.30 -6.10 15.55
C LEU A 6 17.48 -5.25 16.06
N GLU A 7 18.69 -5.80 15.96
CA GLU A 7 19.93 -5.10 16.32
C GLU A 7 20.52 -4.34 15.12
N THR A 8 20.31 -4.87 13.91
CA THR A 8 20.89 -4.32 12.67
C THR A 8 19.85 -3.51 11.89
N PRO A 9 20.00 -2.17 11.80
CA PRO A 9 19.14 -1.36 10.95
C PRO A 9 19.24 -1.78 9.49
N SER A 10 18.09 -1.94 8.85
CA SER A 10 18.00 -2.43 7.47
C SER A 10 17.19 -1.47 6.59
N PRO A 11 17.52 -1.34 5.29
CA PRO A 11 16.75 -0.49 4.38
C PRO A 11 15.34 -1.03 4.12
N PHE A 12 15.14 -2.34 4.30
CA PHE A 12 13.88 -3.04 4.13
C PHE A 12 13.67 -4.02 5.28
N TYR A 13 12.40 -4.24 5.63
CA TYR A 13 11.97 -5.20 6.63
C TYR A 13 10.82 -6.02 6.04
N VAL A 14 10.77 -7.31 6.36
CA VAL A 14 9.70 -8.23 5.93
C VAL A 14 9.10 -8.90 7.16
N LEU A 15 7.78 -8.86 7.28
CA LEU A 15 7.03 -9.59 8.30
C LEU A 15 6.37 -10.81 7.63
N ILE A 16 6.68 -12.00 8.12
CA ILE A 16 6.14 -13.27 7.62
C ILE A 16 5.35 -13.93 8.73
N GLU A 17 4.15 -14.40 8.41
CA GLU A 17 3.32 -15.22 9.29
C GLU A 17 3.02 -16.56 8.61
N THR A 18 3.08 -17.64 9.39
CA THR A 18 2.68 -18.98 8.96
C THR A 18 1.55 -19.46 9.85
N SER A 19 0.50 -20.03 9.23
CA SER A 19 -0.61 -20.67 9.94
C SER A 19 -0.84 -22.06 9.34
N GLY A 20 -0.76 -23.10 10.17
CA GLY A 20 -1.00 -24.47 9.76
C GLY A 20 -1.66 -25.30 10.85
N SER A 21 -1.95 -26.56 10.49
CA SER A 21 -2.70 -27.48 11.34
C SER A 21 -1.82 -28.33 12.26
N ASN A 22 -0.49 -28.23 12.14
CA ASN A 22 0.46 -28.98 12.94
C ASN A 22 1.70 -28.11 13.20
N THR A 23 1.88 -27.73 14.46
CA THR A 23 2.95 -26.82 14.88
C THR A 23 4.35 -27.36 14.58
N ASP A 24 4.59 -28.66 14.72
CA ASP A 24 5.92 -29.23 14.50
C ASP A 24 6.33 -29.11 13.03
N HIS A 25 5.42 -29.43 12.11
CA HIS A 25 5.67 -29.29 10.66
C HIS A 25 5.82 -27.83 10.22
N ASP A 26 5.12 -26.90 10.86
CA ASP A 26 5.23 -25.48 10.53
C ASP A 26 6.56 -24.90 11.02
N MET A 27 6.97 -25.25 12.23
CA MET A 27 8.26 -24.85 12.79
C MET A 27 9.43 -25.46 12.02
N GLU A 28 9.34 -26.73 11.60
CA GLU A 28 10.37 -27.36 10.77
C GLU A 28 10.57 -26.59 9.45
N LYS A 29 9.48 -26.26 8.75
CA LYS A 29 9.56 -25.49 7.49
C LYS A 29 10.06 -24.07 7.69
N LEU A 30 9.57 -23.39 8.74
CA LEU A 30 9.99 -22.03 9.03
C LEU A 30 11.48 -21.98 9.37
N ASN A 31 11.97 -22.89 10.22
CA ASN A 31 13.39 -22.97 10.57
C ASN A 31 14.26 -23.27 9.35
N ALA A 32 13.86 -24.24 8.51
CA ALA A 32 14.60 -24.56 7.29
C ALA A 32 14.66 -23.36 6.31
N TYR A 33 13.55 -22.63 6.17
CA TYR A 33 13.50 -21.40 5.37
C TYR A 33 14.43 -20.32 5.94
N LEU A 34 14.38 -20.08 7.25
CA LEU A 34 15.22 -19.08 7.91
C LEU A 34 16.72 -19.42 7.80
N GLU A 35 17.09 -20.70 7.95
CA GLU A 35 18.47 -21.15 7.77
C GLU A 35 18.98 -20.87 6.35
N ASP A 36 18.17 -21.13 5.33
CA ASP A 36 18.51 -20.89 3.93
C ASP A 36 18.66 -19.39 3.60
N VAL A 37 17.71 -18.54 4.01
CA VAL A 37 17.76 -17.10 3.70
C VAL A 37 18.82 -16.35 4.50
N MET A 38 19.14 -16.80 5.71
CA MET A 38 20.26 -16.27 6.50
C MET A 38 21.60 -16.77 5.94
N GLY A 39 21.71 -18.06 5.59
CA GLY A 39 22.92 -18.67 5.04
C GLY A 39 23.30 -18.12 3.66
N SER A 40 22.32 -17.74 2.84
CA SER A 40 22.53 -17.08 1.55
C SER A 40 22.84 -15.58 1.66
N GLY A 41 22.67 -14.98 2.85
CA GLY A 41 22.91 -13.56 3.10
C GLY A 41 21.83 -12.62 2.55
N VAL A 42 20.69 -13.15 2.12
CA VAL A 42 19.52 -12.34 1.71
C VAL A 42 18.91 -11.62 2.91
N VAL A 43 18.88 -12.29 4.07
CA VAL A 43 18.46 -11.71 5.36
C VAL A 43 19.70 -11.50 6.23
N VAL A 44 19.84 -10.30 6.81
CA VAL A 44 21.01 -9.91 7.61
C VAL A 44 20.77 -10.03 9.13
N ASP A 45 19.52 -9.93 9.56
CA ASP A 45 19.08 -10.01 10.96
C ASP A 45 17.60 -10.41 10.98
N GLY A 46 17.17 -11.11 12.04
CA GLY A 46 15.81 -11.60 12.15
C GLY A 46 15.46 -12.03 13.57
N THR A 47 14.16 -11.92 13.88
CA THR A 47 13.60 -12.40 15.13
C THR A 47 12.37 -13.27 14.87
N VAL A 48 12.12 -14.24 15.74
CA VAL A 48 10.94 -15.11 15.69
C VAL A 48 10.18 -14.97 17.00
N ALA A 49 8.90 -14.60 16.90
CA ALA A 49 8.04 -14.52 18.07
C ALA A 49 7.88 -15.90 18.74
N GLN A 50 8.12 -15.95 20.05
CA GLN A 50 8.02 -17.17 20.86
C GLN A 50 6.62 -17.37 21.47
N ASP A 51 5.80 -16.32 21.47
CA ASP A 51 4.46 -16.34 22.02
C ASP A 51 3.54 -15.32 21.32
N ALA A 52 2.24 -15.40 21.62
CA ALA A 52 1.23 -14.54 21.03
C ALA A 52 1.40 -13.05 21.38
N SER A 53 2.03 -12.72 22.50
CA SER A 53 2.30 -11.34 22.90
C SER A 53 3.42 -10.75 22.03
N GLN A 54 4.50 -11.50 21.84
CA GLN A 54 5.58 -11.13 20.93
C GLN A 54 5.09 -11.02 19.48
N ALA A 55 4.26 -11.96 19.02
CA ALA A 55 3.67 -11.91 17.68
C ALA A 55 2.86 -10.62 17.49
N ARG A 56 1.96 -10.29 18.43
CA ARG A 56 1.22 -9.01 18.39
C ARG A 56 2.14 -7.80 18.37
N ASN A 57 3.23 -7.80 19.15
CA ASN A 57 4.19 -6.71 19.16
C ASN A 57 4.86 -6.51 17.80
N LEU A 58 5.20 -7.59 17.10
CA LEU A 58 5.75 -7.50 15.73
C LEU A 58 4.69 -6.98 14.75
N PHE A 59 3.45 -7.45 14.83
CA PHE A 59 2.35 -6.96 14.00
C PHE A 59 2.05 -5.48 14.22
N MET A 60 2.07 -5.00 15.46
CA MET A 60 1.85 -3.58 15.77
C MET A 60 2.84 -2.67 15.03
N ILE A 61 4.09 -3.10 14.80
CA ILE A 61 5.06 -2.30 14.02
C ILE A 61 4.54 -2.04 12.60
N ARG A 62 3.95 -3.05 11.96
CA ARG A 62 3.38 -2.95 10.59
C ARG A 62 2.06 -2.20 10.58
N GLU A 63 1.21 -2.40 11.57
CA GLU A 63 -0.12 -1.78 11.66
C GLU A 63 -0.02 -0.27 12.00
N ASP A 64 0.89 0.10 12.91
CA ASP A 64 1.06 1.47 13.39
C ASP A 64 1.75 2.40 12.39
N ILE A 65 2.25 1.91 11.23
CA ILE A 65 2.87 2.75 10.19
C ILE A 65 1.94 3.91 9.82
N THR A 66 0.65 3.64 9.65
CA THR A 66 -0.34 4.66 9.26
C THR A 66 -0.52 5.74 10.33
N VAL A 67 -0.50 5.34 11.61
CA VAL A 67 -0.64 6.21 12.78
C VAL A 67 0.63 7.04 12.96
N ALA A 68 1.80 6.43 12.83
CA ALA A 68 3.09 7.11 12.92
C ALA A 68 3.24 8.19 11.83
N LEU A 69 2.81 7.90 10.60
CA LEU A 69 2.80 8.88 9.51
C LEU A 69 1.84 10.04 9.80
N ALA A 70 0.64 9.76 10.29
CA ALA A 70 -0.33 10.79 10.64
C ALA A 70 0.11 11.66 11.82
N ALA A 71 0.86 11.09 12.78
CA ALA A 71 1.41 11.84 13.91
C ALA A 71 2.47 12.88 13.50
N ARG A 72 3.10 12.72 12.33
CA ARG A 72 4.08 13.68 11.78
C ARG A 72 3.42 14.93 11.17
N GLY A 73 2.22 14.81 10.61
CA GLY A 73 1.56 15.90 9.89
C GLY A 73 0.56 15.40 8.84
N TYR A 74 0.53 16.07 7.68
CA TYR A 74 -0.34 15.69 6.57
C TYR A 74 0.21 14.47 5.80
N VAL A 75 -0.68 13.58 5.34
CA VAL A 75 -0.30 12.37 4.61
C VAL A 75 -1.11 12.22 3.33
N TYR A 76 -0.42 12.26 2.19
CA TYR A 76 -0.97 11.84 0.90
C TYR A 76 -0.91 10.32 0.81
N LYS A 77 -2.05 9.67 0.61
CA LYS A 77 -2.19 8.21 0.67
C LYS A 77 -2.58 7.66 -0.68
N TYR A 78 -1.73 6.80 -1.22
CA TYR A 78 -2.00 6.03 -2.42
C TYR A 78 -1.98 4.53 -2.07
N ASP A 79 -2.96 3.85 -2.62
CA ASP A 79 -3.20 2.42 -2.45
C ASP A 79 -3.35 1.87 -3.86
N VAL A 80 -2.30 1.21 -4.36
CA VAL A 80 -2.19 0.83 -5.77
C VAL A 80 -1.70 -0.60 -5.89
N SER A 81 -2.10 -1.30 -6.94
CA SER A 81 -1.50 -2.60 -7.29
C SER A 81 -0.69 -2.50 -8.57
N VAL A 82 0.50 -3.08 -8.58
CA VAL A 82 1.47 -3.00 -9.69
C VAL A 82 2.17 -4.36 -9.81
N PRO A 83 2.79 -4.72 -10.94
CA PRO A 83 3.61 -5.93 -11.03
C PRO A 83 4.72 -5.94 -9.96
N ILE A 84 5.09 -7.13 -9.45
CA ILE A 84 6.06 -7.26 -8.35
C ILE A 84 7.42 -6.63 -8.67
N GLU A 85 7.84 -6.66 -9.93
CA GLU A 85 9.08 -6.06 -10.42
C GLU A 85 9.08 -4.53 -10.30
N GLN A 86 7.89 -3.93 -10.16
CA GLN A 86 7.67 -2.49 -10.04
C GLN A 86 7.30 -2.07 -8.61
N TYR A 87 7.14 -3.02 -7.68
CA TYR A 87 6.56 -2.81 -6.35
C TYR A 87 7.21 -1.65 -5.60
N TYR A 88 8.54 -1.57 -5.59
CA TYR A 88 9.26 -0.48 -4.91
C TYR A 88 9.68 0.66 -5.84
N LYS A 89 9.69 0.44 -7.16
CA LYS A 89 10.16 1.43 -8.14
C LYS A 89 9.33 2.71 -8.10
N ILE A 90 8.02 2.59 -7.85
CA ILE A 90 7.14 3.76 -7.69
C ILE A 90 7.61 4.67 -6.55
N ALA A 91 8.15 4.11 -5.48
CA ALA A 91 8.63 4.86 -4.33
C ALA A 91 9.94 5.59 -4.66
N GLU A 92 10.84 4.96 -5.43
CA GLU A 92 12.09 5.56 -5.91
C GLU A 92 11.79 6.75 -6.81
N GLU A 93 10.96 6.57 -7.84
CA GLU A 93 10.60 7.65 -8.77
C GLU A 93 9.81 8.77 -8.09
N THR A 94 8.97 8.44 -7.09
CA THR A 94 8.28 9.45 -6.27
C THR A 94 9.28 10.25 -5.43
N ARG A 95 10.32 9.63 -4.87
CA ARG A 95 11.38 10.35 -4.12
C ARG A 95 12.16 11.28 -5.02
N GLU A 96 12.53 10.84 -6.21
CA GLU A 96 13.23 11.69 -7.19
C GLU A 96 12.37 12.91 -7.57
N ARG A 97 11.08 12.69 -7.83
CA ARG A 97 10.13 13.75 -8.19
C ARG A 97 9.93 14.78 -7.06
N LEU A 98 9.94 14.31 -5.82
CA LEU A 98 9.75 15.14 -4.63
C LEU A 98 11.06 15.60 -3.98
N ALA A 99 12.23 15.30 -4.57
CA ALA A 99 13.54 15.69 -4.05
C ALA A 99 13.69 17.18 -3.66
N PRO A 100 13.09 18.17 -4.38
CA PRO A 100 13.19 19.57 -3.98
C PRO A 100 12.22 19.98 -2.85
N MET A 101 11.40 19.06 -2.34
CA MET A 101 10.33 19.32 -1.37
C MET A 101 10.64 18.67 -0.01
N ASP A 102 10.17 19.25 1.10
CA ASP A 102 10.26 18.60 2.42
C ASP A 102 9.16 17.55 2.59
N ALA A 103 9.30 16.46 1.84
CA ALA A 103 8.37 15.34 1.83
C ALA A 103 9.08 14.03 2.17
N LYS A 104 8.44 13.18 2.98
CA LYS A 104 8.94 11.84 3.31
C LYS A 104 8.11 10.79 2.60
N VAL A 105 8.74 10.06 1.69
CA VAL A 105 8.10 8.97 0.92
C VAL A 105 8.35 7.64 1.61
N VAL A 106 7.27 7.01 2.04
CA VAL A 106 7.24 5.71 2.70
C VAL A 106 6.43 4.74 1.84
N CYS A 107 7.01 3.58 1.58
CA CYS A 107 6.40 2.51 0.80
C CYS A 107 6.44 1.22 1.61
N TYR A 108 5.26 0.65 1.80
CA TYR A 108 5.02 -0.60 2.51
C TYR A 108 3.76 -1.25 1.92
N GLY A 109 3.42 -2.46 2.33
CA GLY A 109 2.20 -3.09 1.85
C GLY A 109 2.26 -4.59 1.91
N HIS A 110 1.48 -5.21 1.03
CA HIS A 110 1.33 -6.64 0.92
C HIS A 110 2.08 -7.07 -0.34
N ILE A 111 3.35 -7.44 -0.18
CA ILE A 111 4.17 -7.81 -1.34
C ILE A 111 3.66 -9.08 -2.03
N GLY A 112 3.05 -9.99 -1.28
CA GLY A 112 2.54 -11.27 -1.79
C GLY A 112 1.36 -11.16 -2.77
N ASP A 113 0.57 -10.10 -2.70
CA ASP A 113 -0.52 -9.81 -3.66
C ASP A 113 -0.25 -8.56 -4.51
N CYS A 114 0.97 -8.03 -4.40
CA CYS A 114 1.44 -6.83 -5.08
C CYS A 114 0.63 -5.56 -4.80
N ASN A 115 0.10 -5.42 -3.59
CA ASN A 115 -0.54 -4.19 -3.11
C ASN A 115 0.48 -3.26 -2.43
N VAL A 116 0.67 -2.07 -3.01
CA VAL A 116 1.57 -1.02 -2.53
C VAL A 116 0.78 0.09 -1.85
N HIS A 117 1.09 0.34 -0.57
CA HIS A 117 0.72 1.57 0.13
C HIS A 117 1.85 2.59 0.01
N LEU A 118 1.72 3.48 -0.96
CA LEU A 118 2.63 4.62 -1.14
C LEU A 118 2.09 5.81 -0.35
N ASN A 119 2.80 6.19 0.71
CA ASN A 119 2.43 7.32 1.57
C ASN A 119 3.50 8.40 1.51
N ILE A 120 3.07 9.64 1.37
CA ILE A 120 3.95 10.81 1.39
C ILE A 120 3.53 11.68 2.56
N SER A 121 4.46 11.96 3.47
CA SER A 121 4.21 12.77 4.67
C SER A 121 4.94 14.11 4.62
N THR A 122 4.19 15.17 4.91
CA THR A 122 4.63 16.56 5.05
C THR A 122 4.16 17.09 6.43
N LEU A 123 4.67 18.24 6.88
CA LEU A 123 4.20 18.83 8.15
C LEU A 123 2.74 19.32 8.06
N GLU A 124 2.40 19.90 6.92
CA GLU A 124 1.06 20.39 6.58
C GLU A 124 0.73 20.08 5.11
N TYR A 125 -0.51 20.33 4.70
CA TYR A 125 -0.87 20.20 3.29
C TYR A 125 -0.07 21.20 2.43
N ASP A 126 0.57 20.70 1.38
CA ASP A 126 1.26 21.47 0.35
C ASP A 126 0.67 21.16 -1.04
N GLU A 127 0.14 22.19 -1.69
CA GLU A 127 -0.43 22.08 -3.03
C GLU A 127 0.61 21.70 -4.10
N LYS A 128 1.88 22.08 -3.93
CA LYS A 128 2.96 21.71 -4.86
C LYS A 128 3.26 20.21 -4.78
N VAL A 129 3.23 19.65 -3.59
CA VAL A 129 3.39 18.20 -3.37
C VAL A 129 2.20 17.46 -3.99
N PHE A 130 0.97 17.94 -3.76
CA PHE A 130 -0.22 17.37 -4.37
C PHE A 130 -0.13 17.35 -5.91
N ASN A 131 0.18 18.50 -6.53
CA ASN A 131 0.30 18.63 -7.99
C ASN A 131 1.49 17.85 -8.58
N ALA A 132 2.52 17.56 -7.77
CA ALA A 132 3.60 16.67 -8.19
C ALA A 132 3.18 15.19 -8.17
N LEU A 133 2.25 14.81 -7.29
CA LEU A 133 1.78 13.45 -7.10
C LEU A 133 0.59 13.09 -8.00
N GLU A 134 -0.32 14.03 -8.25
CA GLU A 134 -1.51 13.81 -9.06
C GLU A 134 -1.46 14.63 -10.36
N PRO A 135 -1.64 14.00 -11.53
CA PRO A 135 -2.06 12.61 -11.76
C PRO A 135 -0.92 11.57 -11.78
N PHE A 136 0.33 11.97 -11.53
CA PHE A 136 1.54 11.13 -11.71
C PHE A 136 1.41 9.70 -11.15
N VAL A 137 1.04 9.52 -9.87
CA VAL A 137 0.97 8.19 -9.24
C VAL A 137 -0.03 7.28 -9.97
N PHE A 138 -1.16 7.84 -10.38
CA PHE A 138 -2.21 7.07 -11.05
C PHE A 138 -1.84 6.74 -12.50
N GLU A 139 -1.25 7.68 -13.24
CA GLU A 139 -0.76 7.45 -14.60
C GLU A 139 0.38 6.44 -14.60
N TRP A 140 1.34 6.58 -13.68
CA TRP A 140 2.43 5.63 -13.50
C TRP A 140 1.90 4.21 -13.25
N THR A 141 0.93 4.07 -12.35
CA THR A 141 0.26 2.79 -12.07
C THR A 141 -0.38 2.21 -13.33
N SER A 142 -1.05 3.05 -14.12
CA SER A 142 -1.72 2.65 -15.36
C SER A 142 -0.75 2.16 -16.44
N GLN A 143 0.44 2.77 -16.55
CA GLN A 143 1.49 2.34 -17.50
C GLN A 143 1.89 0.87 -17.31
N PHE A 144 1.84 0.37 -16.06
CA PHE A 144 2.11 -1.02 -15.73
C PHE A 144 0.85 -1.89 -15.62
N ARG A 145 -0.28 -1.40 -16.15
CA ARG A 145 -1.59 -2.07 -16.11
C ARG A 145 -2.05 -2.38 -14.68
N GLY A 146 -1.65 -1.54 -13.73
CA GLY A 146 -2.00 -1.65 -12.33
C GLY A 146 -3.39 -1.12 -11.97
N SER A 147 -3.78 -1.27 -10.71
CA SER A 147 -5.00 -0.68 -10.16
C SER A 147 -4.70 0.57 -9.35
N ILE A 148 -5.38 1.69 -9.61
CA ILE A 148 -5.29 2.93 -8.81
C ILE A 148 -5.97 2.82 -7.43
N SER A 149 -6.64 1.70 -7.18
CA SER A 149 -7.12 1.30 -5.86
C SER A 149 -7.08 -0.21 -5.74
N ALA A 150 -6.17 -0.72 -4.91
CA ALA A 150 -6.08 -2.15 -4.66
C ALA A 150 -7.20 -2.62 -3.72
N GLU A 151 -7.40 -1.92 -2.59
CA GLU A 151 -8.33 -2.33 -1.52
C GLU A 151 -9.24 -1.20 -1.01
N HIS A 152 -8.81 0.07 -1.04
CA HIS A 152 -9.56 1.16 -0.40
C HIS A 152 -10.80 1.66 -1.18
N GLY A 153 -10.99 1.16 -2.41
CA GLY A 153 -12.06 1.59 -3.30
C GLY A 153 -11.90 3.03 -3.84
N ILE A 154 -12.94 3.49 -4.54
CA ILE A 154 -12.88 4.72 -5.34
C ILE A 154 -13.32 5.97 -4.54
N GLY A 155 -14.39 5.85 -3.75
CA GLY A 155 -14.89 6.94 -2.91
C GLY A 155 -15.23 8.21 -3.69
N THR A 156 -14.91 9.37 -3.11
CA THR A 156 -15.01 10.70 -3.75
C THR A 156 -13.75 11.12 -4.48
N HIS A 157 -12.60 10.56 -4.10
CA HIS A 157 -11.28 11.05 -4.54
C HIS A 157 -10.92 10.52 -5.93
N LYS A 158 -11.20 9.24 -6.19
CA LYS A 158 -10.76 8.53 -7.40
C LYS A 158 -11.75 8.43 -8.57
N PRO A 159 -13.02 8.91 -8.54
CA PRO A 159 -13.93 8.75 -9.68
C PRO A 159 -13.38 9.30 -11.01
N SER A 160 -12.73 10.46 -11.01
CA SER A 160 -12.14 11.06 -12.21
C SER A 160 -11.01 10.21 -12.81
N TYR A 161 -10.34 9.40 -11.99
CA TYR A 161 -9.20 8.57 -12.38
C TYR A 161 -9.59 7.12 -12.74
N LEU A 162 -10.86 6.73 -12.59
CA LEU A 162 -11.30 5.33 -12.76
C LEU A 162 -10.92 4.73 -14.13
N HIS A 163 -10.89 5.56 -15.17
CA HIS A 163 -10.49 5.19 -16.54
C HIS A 163 -9.05 4.68 -16.64
N LEU A 164 -8.18 5.01 -15.68
CA LEU A 164 -6.80 4.53 -15.63
C LEU A 164 -6.69 3.04 -15.27
N SER A 165 -7.74 2.44 -14.70
CA SER A 165 -7.78 1.02 -14.34
C SER A 165 -8.99 0.25 -14.87
N LYS A 166 -9.98 0.94 -15.47
CA LYS A 166 -11.19 0.32 -16.04
C LYS A 166 -11.43 0.87 -17.44
N SER A 167 -11.84 -0.01 -18.35
CA SER A 167 -12.22 0.40 -19.70
C SER A 167 -13.53 1.20 -19.70
N ASP A 168 -13.69 2.04 -20.73
CA ASP A 168 -14.91 2.83 -20.93
C ASP A 168 -16.18 1.98 -20.93
N ASN A 169 -16.11 0.77 -21.50
CA ASN A 169 -17.25 -0.16 -21.51
C ASN A 169 -17.63 -0.64 -20.11
N ALA A 170 -16.63 -0.94 -19.27
CA ALA A 170 -16.88 -1.34 -17.89
C ALA A 170 -17.48 -0.19 -17.09
N ILE A 171 -16.96 1.03 -17.25
CA ILE A 171 -17.47 2.24 -16.59
C ILE A 171 -18.91 2.52 -17.05
N LYS A 172 -19.20 2.47 -18.35
CA LYS A 172 -20.57 2.61 -18.88
C LYS A 172 -21.53 1.61 -18.26
N LEU A 173 -21.14 0.35 -18.16
CA LEU A 173 -21.97 -0.68 -17.54
C LEU A 173 -22.25 -0.38 -16.07
N MET A 174 -21.24 0.06 -15.30
CA MET A 174 -21.43 0.46 -13.90
C MET A 174 -22.43 1.61 -13.76
N CYS A 175 -22.35 2.63 -14.63
CA CYS A 175 -23.29 3.75 -14.64
C CYS A 175 -24.72 3.30 -14.98
N GLN A 176 -24.89 2.40 -15.96
CA GLN A 176 -26.18 1.82 -16.30
C GLN A 176 -26.80 1.05 -15.12
N MET A 177 -26.01 0.24 -14.42
CA MET A 177 -26.46 -0.47 -13.23
C MET A 177 -26.88 0.49 -12.11
N LYS A 178 -26.09 1.54 -11.85
CA LYS A 178 -26.42 2.58 -10.85
C LYS A 178 -27.75 3.26 -11.16
N ASN A 179 -27.96 3.67 -12.42
CA ASN A 179 -29.18 4.35 -12.84
C ASN A 179 -30.41 3.42 -12.79
N MET A 180 -30.23 2.12 -13.08
CA MET A 180 -31.31 1.14 -12.98
C MET A 180 -31.73 0.90 -11.53
N MET A 181 -30.76 0.80 -10.61
CA MET A 181 -31.02 0.44 -9.21
C MET A 181 -31.37 1.64 -8.33
N ASP A 182 -30.85 2.83 -8.63
CA ASP A 182 -31.08 4.06 -7.88
C ASP A 182 -31.29 5.25 -8.83
N PRO A 183 -32.43 5.30 -9.55
CA PRO A 183 -32.70 6.33 -10.55
C PRO A 183 -32.83 7.75 -9.97
N LYS A 184 -33.02 7.88 -8.65
CA LYS A 184 -33.05 9.19 -7.95
C LYS A 184 -31.68 9.61 -7.42
N GLY A 185 -30.67 8.76 -7.51
CA GLY A 185 -29.32 9.04 -7.04
C GLY A 185 -29.22 9.32 -5.53
N ILE A 186 -30.13 8.79 -4.72
CA ILE A 186 -30.18 9.10 -3.27
C ILE A 186 -29.20 8.26 -2.45
N LEU A 187 -28.74 7.13 -2.98
CA LEU A 187 -27.82 6.23 -2.29
C LEU A 187 -26.37 6.67 -2.54
N ASN A 188 -25.79 7.35 -1.55
CA ASN A 188 -24.39 7.77 -1.51
C ASN A 188 -23.97 8.63 -2.73
N PRO A 189 -24.61 9.81 -2.93
CA PRO A 189 -24.29 10.70 -4.05
C PRO A 189 -22.84 11.18 -4.02
N TYR A 190 -22.37 11.72 -5.16
CA TYR A 190 -20.99 12.22 -5.37
C TYR A 190 -19.91 11.12 -5.37
N LYS A 191 -20.33 9.86 -5.32
CA LYS A 191 -19.50 8.64 -5.33
C LYS A 191 -20.24 7.57 -6.14
N VAL A 192 -19.62 6.48 -6.56
CA VAL A 192 -18.18 6.21 -6.77
C VAL A 192 -17.81 6.33 -8.26
N LEU A 193 -18.79 6.66 -9.09
CA LEU A 193 -18.65 6.69 -10.55
C LEU A 193 -18.31 8.10 -11.01
N PRO A 194 -17.64 8.24 -12.17
CA PRO A 194 -17.42 9.54 -12.78
C PRO A 194 -18.76 10.29 -12.94
N VAL A 195 -18.73 11.61 -12.79
CA VAL A 195 -19.90 12.44 -13.07
C VAL A 195 -20.20 12.29 -14.56
N THR A 196 -21.34 11.66 -14.88
CA THR A 196 -21.88 11.67 -16.23
C THR A 196 -22.51 13.05 -16.47
N GLU A 197 -22.07 13.74 -17.51
CA GLU A 197 -22.80 14.89 -18.08
C GLU A 197 -24.24 14.51 -18.46
#